data_AF-A0A6I4U5D7-F1
#
_entry.id   AF-A0A6I4U5D7-F1
#
_cell.length_a   1.000
_cell.length_b   1.000
_cell.length_c   1.000
_cell.angle_alpha   90.00
_cell.angle_beta   90.00
_cell.angle_gamma   90.00
#
_symmetry.space_group_name_H-M   'P 1'
#
loop_
_entity.id
_entity.type
_entity.pdbx_description
1 polymer ?
#
loop_
_entity_poly.entity_id
_entity_poly.type
_entity_poly.pdbx_seq_one_letter_code
_entity_poly.pdbx_strand_id
1 'polypeptide(L)'
;MIAEIDAWFQSLGAEYGVNPYIFGGIYVGAIPFFLLSIAWLVRRARAGQSTVLPTMVAGFFFVSAYLYLAIAGRNIPVWVWIFLAVLILYGAWSTVRDTRRKIAADTPPD
;
A
#
# COMPACT_ATOMS: atom_id res chain seq x y z
N MET A 1 24.99 -16.51 -3.22
CA MET A 1 24.16 -15.34 -3.60
C MET A 1 22.84 -15.73 -4.28
N ILE A 2 22.76 -16.02 -5.60
CA ILE A 2 21.45 -16.29 -6.23
C ILE A 2 20.75 -17.53 -5.62
N ALA A 3 21.48 -18.64 -5.44
CA ALA A 3 20.91 -19.85 -4.83
C ALA A 3 20.47 -19.67 -3.36
N GLU A 4 21.10 -18.75 -2.62
CA GLU A 4 20.70 -18.44 -1.23
C GLU A 4 19.45 -17.58 -1.19
N ILE A 5 19.30 -16.65 -2.14
CA ILE A 5 18.09 -15.85 -2.31
C ILE A 5 16.92 -16.78 -2.65
N ASP A 6 17.11 -17.72 -3.57
CA ASP A 6 16.09 -18.71 -3.92
C ASP A 6 15.70 -19.58 -2.71
N ALA A 7 16.69 -20.06 -1.93
CA ALA A 7 16.42 -20.85 -0.73
C ALA A 7 15.63 -20.07 0.33
N TRP A 8 15.98 -18.80 0.56
CA TRP A 8 15.22 -17.90 1.44
C TRP A 8 13.82 -17.62 0.90
N PHE A 9 13.66 -17.49 -0.41
CA PHE A 9 12.36 -17.28 -1.04
C PHE A 9 11.44 -18.48 -0.91
N GLN A 10 11.98 -19.68 -1.08
CA GLN A 10 11.27 -20.93 -0.87
C GLN A 10 10.93 -21.14 0.62
N SER A 11 11.81 -20.75 1.54
CA SER A 11 11.52 -20.84 2.97
C SER A 11 10.37 -19.93 3.39
N LEU A 12 10.25 -18.73 2.81
CA LEU A 12 9.07 -17.86 3.03
C LEU A 12 7.77 -18.53 2.60
N GLY A 13 7.77 -19.23 1.47
CA GLY A 13 6.60 -19.98 1.02
C GLY A 13 6.26 -21.16 1.92
N ALA A 14 7.28 -21.86 2.43
CA ALA A 14 7.10 -22.96 3.37
C ALA A 14 6.60 -22.49 4.75
N GLU A 15 7.13 -21.37 5.25
CA GLU A 15 6.81 -20.81 6.57
C GLU A 15 5.43 -20.14 6.58
N TYR A 16 5.15 -19.30 5.59
CA TYR A 16 3.90 -18.54 5.53
C TYR A 16 2.84 -19.22 4.64
N GLY A 17 3.13 -20.32 3.97
CA GLY A 17 2.16 -21.03 3.12
C GLY A 17 1.78 -20.29 1.83
N VAL A 18 2.58 -19.32 1.41
CA VAL A 18 2.36 -18.53 0.19
C VAL A 18 3.14 -19.10 -0.99
N ASN A 19 2.65 -18.88 -2.21
CA ASN A 19 3.43 -19.22 -3.40
C ASN A 19 4.54 -18.15 -3.58
N PRO A 20 5.83 -18.53 -3.49
CA PRO A 20 6.93 -17.56 -3.59
C PRO A 20 6.88 -16.79 -4.90
N TYR A 21 6.61 -17.45 -6.03
CA TYR A 21 6.56 -16.80 -7.34
C TYR A 21 5.45 -15.75 -7.44
N ILE A 22 4.30 -15.99 -6.80
CA ILE A 22 3.23 -14.98 -6.73
C ILE A 22 3.65 -13.83 -5.84
N PHE A 23 4.20 -14.12 -4.66
CA PHE A 23 4.68 -13.09 -3.73
C PHE A 23 5.75 -12.20 -4.38
N GLY A 24 6.75 -12.81 -5.03
CA GLY A 24 7.81 -12.12 -5.76
C GLY A 24 7.32 -11.39 -7.00
N GLY A 25 6.39 -11.99 -7.74
CA GLY A 25 5.75 -11.35 -8.88
C GLY A 25 4.99 -10.09 -8.47
N ILE A 26 4.25 -10.13 -7.36
CA ILE A 26 3.58 -8.95 -6.80
C ILE A 26 4.62 -7.94 -6.31
N TYR A 27 5.61 -8.37 -5.54
CA TYR A 27 6.62 -7.49 -4.97
C TYR A 27 7.39 -6.71 -6.05
N VAL A 28 7.94 -7.42 -7.05
CA VAL A 28 8.68 -6.81 -8.15
C VAL A 28 7.76 -6.08 -9.11
N GLY A 29 6.61 -6.68 -9.43
CA GLY A 29 5.62 -6.12 -10.34
C GLY A 29 5.01 -4.82 -9.83
N ALA A 30 4.85 -4.64 -8.52
CA ALA A 30 4.30 -3.43 -7.92
C ALA A 30 5.26 -2.23 -7.98
N ILE A 31 6.57 -2.44 -8.01
CA ILE A 31 7.58 -1.37 -8.03
C ILE A 31 7.37 -0.36 -9.18
N PRO A 32 7.27 -0.76 -10.47
CA PRO A 32 7.09 0.20 -11.55
C PRO A 32 5.80 1.02 -11.39
N PHE A 33 4.70 0.41 -10.94
CA PHE A 33 3.45 1.14 -10.71
C PHE A 33 3.52 2.07 -9.50
N PHE A 34 4.21 1.64 -8.43
CA PHE A 34 4.49 2.47 -7.28
C PHE A 34 5.29 3.72 -7.70
N LEU A 35 6.39 3.55 -8.42
CA LEU A 35 7.19 4.67 -8.91
C LEU A 35 6.40 5.59 -9.84
N LEU A 36 5.59 5.05 -10.75
CA LEU A 36 4.70 5.82 -11.61
C LEU A 36 3.70 6.65 -10.78
N SER A 37 3.11 6.05 -9.75
CA SER A 37 2.16 6.74 -8.86
C SER A 37 2.82 7.86 -8.04
N ILE A 38 4.08 7.68 -7.63
CA ILE A 38 4.86 8.73 -6.96
C ILE A 38 5.20 9.86 -7.94
N ALA A 39 5.62 9.55 -9.16
CA ALA A 39 5.87 10.56 -10.18
C ALA A 39 4.59 11.38 -10.46
N TRP A 40 3.44 10.71 -10.52
CA TRP A 40 2.14 11.35 -10.67
C TRP A 40 1.76 12.20 -9.46
N LEU A 41 2.00 11.70 -8.24
CA LEU A 41 1.79 12.42 -6.99
C LEU A 41 2.59 13.73 -6.97
N VAL A 42 3.89 13.66 -7.27
CA VAL A 42 4.79 14.82 -7.32
C VAL A 42 4.30 15.82 -8.36
N ARG A 43 3.88 15.36 -9.56
CA ARG A 43 3.36 16.23 -10.61
C ARG A 43 2.08 16.96 -10.17
N ARG A 44 1.14 16.26 -9.52
CA ARG A 44 -0.08 16.89 -8.99
C ARG A 44 0.19 17.86 -7.84
N ALA A 45 1.09 17.48 -6.93
CA ALA A 45 1.49 18.33 -5.81
C ALA A 45 2.10 19.65 -6.30
N ARG A 46 2.99 19.59 -7.29
CA ARG A 46 3.58 20.78 -7.93
C ARG A 46 2.54 21.66 -8.65
N ALA A 47 1.46 21.06 -9.14
CA ALA A 47 0.36 21.77 -9.79
C ALA A 47 -0.72 22.28 -8.81
N GLY A 48 -0.52 22.13 -7.49
CA GLY A 48 -1.53 22.50 -6.49
C GLY A 48 -2.82 21.68 -6.55
N GLN A 49 -2.79 20.50 -7.20
CA GLN A 49 -3.95 19.64 -7.39
C GLN A 49 -4.05 18.57 -6.30
N SER A 50 -5.24 17.98 -6.15
CA SER A 50 -5.50 16.91 -5.18
C SER A 50 -4.58 15.70 -5.34
N THR A 51 -3.78 15.39 -4.31
CA THR A 51 -2.85 14.25 -4.32
C THR A 51 -3.46 12.94 -3.83
N VAL A 52 -4.75 12.93 -3.45
CA VAL A 52 -5.43 11.78 -2.84
C VAL A 52 -5.34 10.53 -3.71
N LEU A 53 -5.73 10.64 -4.98
CA LEU A 53 -5.78 9.49 -5.89
C LEU A 53 -4.38 8.88 -6.16
N PRO A 54 -3.34 9.67 -6.53
CA PRO A 54 -1.97 9.16 -6.61
C PRO A 54 -1.50 8.49 -5.31
N THR A 55 -1.84 9.06 -4.15
CA THR A 55 -1.47 8.51 -2.84
C THR A 55 -2.13 7.16 -2.57
N MET A 56 -3.42 7.01 -2.91
CA MET A 56 -4.13 5.75 -2.77
C MET A 56 -3.54 4.66 -3.66
N VAL A 57 -3.21 5.00 -4.91
CA VAL A 57 -2.58 4.07 -5.85
C VAL A 57 -1.19 3.66 -5.36
N ALA A 58 -0.38 4.63 -4.91
CA ALA A 58 0.94 4.35 -4.31
C ALA A 58 0.81 3.43 -3.10
N GLY A 59 -0.10 3.75 -2.18
CA GLY A 59 -0.37 2.93 -1.00
C GLY A 59 -0.77 1.51 -1.36
N PHE A 60 -1.69 1.33 -2.32
CA PHE A 60 -2.13 0.02 -2.78
C PHE A 60 -0.98 -0.85 -3.30
N PHE A 61 -0.15 -0.32 -4.20
CA PHE A 61 0.99 -1.07 -4.72
C PHE A 61 2.05 -1.33 -3.64
N PHE A 62 2.28 -0.36 -2.75
CA PHE A 62 3.20 -0.51 -1.62
C PHE A 62 2.80 -1.65 -0.67
N VAL A 63 1.50 -1.85 -0.41
CA VAL A 63 1.04 -2.94 0.47
C VAL A 63 0.56 -4.21 -0.21
N SER A 64 0.56 -4.26 -1.54
CA SER A 64 0.03 -5.37 -2.32
C SER A 64 0.60 -6.75 -1.92
N ALA A 65 1.91 -6.85 -1.68
CA ALA A 65 2.53 -8.08 -1.21
C ALA A 65 2.07 -8.49 0.20
N TYR A 66 1.85 -7.51 1.09
CA TYR A 66 1.30 -7.73 2.42
C TYR A 66 -0.17 -8.13 2.39
N LEU A 67 -0.95 -7.63 1.41
CA LEU A 67 -2.32 -8.09 1.19
C LEU A 67 -2.36 -9.54 0.74
N TYR A 68 -1.45 -9.96 -0.13
CA TYR A 68 -1.34 -11.37 -0.53
C TYR A 68 -1.01 -12.27 0.67
N LEU A 69 -0.06 -11.84 1.49
CA LEU A 69 0.24 -12.47 2.78
C LEU A 69 -1.00 -12.53 3.67
N ALA A 70 -1.73 -11.43 3.86
CA ALA A 70 -2.92 -11.41 4.71
C ALA A 70 -4.03 -12.37 4.26
N ILE A 71 -4.14 -12.65 2.95
CA ILE A 71 -5.19 -13.51 2.38
C ILE A 71 -4.75 -14.97 2.30
N ALA A 72 -3.56 -15.23 1.78
CA ALA A 72 -3.07 -16.57 1.48
C ALA A 72 -2.12 -17.13 2.55
N GLY A 73 -1.57 -16.26 3.38
CA GLY A 73 -0.54 -16.61 4.33
C GLY A 73 -1.09 -17.12 5.66
N ARG A 74 -0.31 -17.97 6.32
CA ARG A 74 -0.53 -18.49 7.67
C ARG A 74 0.61 -18.06 8.57
N ASN A 75 0.39 -18.03 9.88
CA ASN A 75 1.40 -17.65 10.89
C ASN A 75 2.05 -16.27 10.64
N ILE A 76 1.29 -15.33 10.10
CA ILE A 76 1.79 -14.01 9.77
C ILE A 76 2.13 -13.24 11.05
N PRO A 77 3.30 -12.59 11.14
CA PRO A 77 3.67 -11.84 12.33
C PRO A 77 2.66 -10.74 12.64
N VAL A 78 2.33 -10.57 13.93
CA VAL A 78 1.32 -9.61 14.41
C VAL A 78 1.60 -8.17 13.95
N TRP A 79 2.88 -7.79 13.81
CA TRP A 79 3.26 -6.45 13.36
C TRP A 79 2.75 -6.11 11.95
N VAL A 80 2.60 -7.10 11.06
CA VAL A 80 2.06 -6.90 9.70
C VAL A 80 0.60 -6.46 9.78
N TRP A 81 -0.18 -7.09 10.66
CA TRP A 81 -1.58 -6.74 10.90
C TRP A 81 -1.72 -5.35 11.52
N ILE A 82 -0.88 -5.02 12.51
CA ILE A 82 -0.83 -3.68 13.09
C ILE A 82 -0.51 -2.65 12.00
N PHE A 83 0.49 -2.91 11.17
CA PHE A 83 0.88 -2.03 10.07
C PHE A 83 -0.26 -1.80 9.07
N LEU A 84 -0.93 -2.87 8.61
CA LEU A 84 -2.08 -2.77 7.71
C LEU A 84 -3.25 -2.02 8.36
N ALA A 85 -3.55 -2.30 9.63
CA ALA A 85 -4.61 -1.63 10.36
C ALA A 85 -4.34 -0.13 10.49
N VAL A 86 -3.12 0.27 10.85
CA VAL A 86 -2.71 1.69 10.91
C VAL A 86 -2.86 2.35 9.55
N LEU A 87 -2.43 1.70 8.47
CA LEU A 87 -2.55 2.27 7.12
C LEU A 87 -4.02 2.49 6.72
N ILE A 88 -4.88 1.51 6.98
CA ILE A 88 -6.33 1.59 6.66
C ILE A 88 -6.99 2.68 7.50
N LEU A 89 -6.77 2.68 8.81
CA LEU A 89 -7.36 3.66 9.73
C LEU A 89 -6.90 5.09 9.41
N TYR A 90 -5.61 5.26 9.15
CA TYR A 90 -5.05 6.56 8.76
C TYR A 90 -5.62 7.03 7.42
N GLY A 91 -5.70 6.16 6.42
CA GLY A 91 -6.29 6.48 5.11
C GLY A 91 -7.77 6.88 5.20
N ALA A 92 -8.56 6.13 5.98
CA ALA A 92 -9.97 6.44 6.23
C ALA A 92 -10.13 7.77 6.98
N TRP A 93 -9.36 8.00 8.05
CA TRP A 93 -9.40 9.23 8.82
C TRP A 93 -9.01 10.46 7.99
N SER A 94 -7.94 10.35 7.20
CA SER A 94 -7.50 11.40 6.26
C SER A 94 -8.62 11.77 5.28
N THR A 95 -9.26 10.78 4.68
CA THR A 95 -10.31 10.99 3.67
C THR A 95 -11.55 11.65 4.29
N VAL A 96 -11.98 11.20 5.47
CA VAL A 96 -13.11 11.78 6.21
C VAL A 96 -12.79 13.22 6.62
N ARG A 97 -11.58 13.47 7.15
CA ARG A 97 -11.15 14.81 7.57
C ARG A 97 -11.14 15.80 6.40
N ASP A 98 -10.60 15.40 5.26
CA ASP A 98 -10.52 16.27 4.08
C ASP A 98 -11.91 16.54 3.48
N THR A 99 -12.78 15.54 3.46
CA THR A 99 -14.17 15.71 3.02
C THR A 99 -14.93 16.66 3.94
N ARG A 100 -14.83 16.49 5.26
CA ARG A 100 -15.48 17.37 6.24
C ARG A 100 -14.99 18.81 6.15
N ARG A 101 -13.69 19.03 5.92
CA ARG A 101 -13.11 20.37 5.72
C ARG A 101 -13.66 21.07 4.49
N LYS A 102 -13.85 20.33 3.39
CA LYS A 102 -14.44 20.89 2.16
C LYS A 102 -15.90 21.28 2.35
N ILE A 103 -16.70 20.45 3.03
CA ILE A 103 -18.11 20.74 3.31
C ILE A 103 -18.25 21.97 4.23
N ALA A 104 -17.42 22.07 5.26
CA ALA A 104 -17.45 23.21 6.19
C ALA A 104 -17.01 24.54 5.55
N ALA A 105 -16.15 24.49 4.52
CA ALA A 105 -15.73 25.68 3.77
C ALA A 105 -16.79 26.18 2.77
N ASP A 106 -17.75 25.34 2.38
CA ASP A 106 -18.81 25.64 1.39
C ASP A 106 -20.12 26.14 2.04
N THR A 107 -20.18 26.26 3.37
CA THR A 107 -21.35 26.84 4.07
C THR A 107 -21.13 28.36 4.23
N PRO A 108 -21.92 29.23 3.58
CA PRO A 108 -21.80 30.68 3.75
C PRO A 108 -22.14 31.09 5.20
N PRO A 109 -21.51 32.13 5.76
CA PRO A 109 -21.92 32.67 7.06
C PRO A 109 -23.32 33.30 6.96
N ASP A 110 -24.17 33.00 7.94
CA ASP A 110 -25.54 33.52 8.11
C ASP A 110 -25.58 35.04 8.35
#